data_AF-A0A3S5IWA2-F1
#
_entry.id   AF-A0A3S5IWA2-F1
#
_cell.length_a   1.000
_cell.length_b   1.000
_cell.length_c   1.000
_cell.angle_alpha   90.00
_cell.angle_beta   90.00
_cell.angle_gamma   90.00
#
_symmetry.space_group_name_H-M   'P 1'
#
loop_
_entity.id
_entity.type
_entity.pdbx_description
1 polymer ?
#
loop_
_entity_poly.entity_id
_entity_poly.type
_entity_poly.pdbx_seq_one_letter_code
_entity_poly.pdbx_strand_id
1 'polypeptide(L)'
;MSHSKFRNKKVSLDGYTFDSLAEAKHYKFTLKPRLEAGEISHLEIHPRIRCELNGRKICDYIADFRYLDVSFAGPQGQQGMTVVEDVKGYKTDVYRLKKKLVEAMYPGTKICEISPGQYRSVKL
;
A
#
# COMPACT_ATOMS: atom_id res chain seq x y z
N MET A 1 -19.06 2.78 -21.86
CA MET A 1 -17.63 2.65 -21.50
C MET A 1 -17.39 3.45 -20.23
N SER A 2 -17.06 2.82 -19.10
CA SER A 2 -16.90 3.55 -17.84
C SER A 2 -15.60 4.35 -17.87
N HIS A 3 -15.71 5.68 -17.98
CA HIS A 3 -14.57 6.54 -17.72
C HIS A 3 -14.10 6.30 -16.29
N SER A 4 -12.85 5.88 -16.11
CA SER A 4 -12.22 5.90 -14.79
C SER A 4 -12.36 7.33 -14.26
N LYS A 5 -13.03 7.51 -13.12
CA LYS A 5 -13.30 8.83 -12.51
C LYS A 5 -12.05 9.70 -12.30
N PHE A 6 -10.85 9.13 -12.45
CA PHE A 6 -9.56 9.79 -12.20
C PHE A 6 -8.54 9.71 -13.35
N ARG A 7 -8.93 9.27 -14.55
CA ARG A 7 -8.03 9.19 -15.74
C ARG A 7 -6.73 8.39 -15.54
N ASN A 8 -6.65 7.56 -14.48
CA ASN A 8 -5.51 6.70 -14.20
C ASN A 8 -5.43 5.57 -15.23
N LYS A 9 -4.21 5.32 -15.73
CA LYS A 9 -3.93 4.18 -16.60
C LYS A 9 -3.49 3.00 -15.75
N LYS A 10 -4.16 1.86 -15.91
CA LYS A 10 -3.68 0.59 -15.36
C LYS A 10 -2.38 0.21 -16.07
N VAL A 11 -1.47 -0.41 -15.33
CA VAL A 11 -0.14 -0.78 -15.83
C VAL A 11 0.17 -2.20 -15.43
N SER A 12 0.54 -3.04 -16.39
CA SER A 12 1.08 -4.38 -16.12
C SER A 12 2.60 -4.33 -16.10
N LEU A 13 3.23 -4.80 -15.03
CA LEU A 13 4.67 -4.79 -14.81
C LEU A 13 5.04 -5.97 -13.91
N ASP A 14 6.10 -6.72 -14.25
CA ASP A 14 6.61 -7.86 -13.48
C ASP A 14 5.54 -8.89 -13.07
N GLY A 15 4.53 -9.09 -13.92
CA GLY A 15 3.40 -10.00 -13.67
C GLY A 15 2.27 -9.44 -12.81
N TYR A 16 2.42 -8.23 -12.26
CA TYR A 16 1.40 -7.51 -11.50
C TYR A 16 0.62 -6.54 -12.38
N THR A 17 -0.62 -6.24 -12.00
CA THR A 17 -1.42 -5.17 -12.62
C THR A 17 -1.73 -4.11 -11.58
N PHE A 18 -1.18 -2.93 -11.77
CA PHE A 18 -1.37 -1.75 -10.93
C PHE A 18 -2.55 -0.91 -11.42
N ASP A 19 -3.27 -0.28 -10.50
CA ASP A 19 -4.41 0.59 -10.83
C ASP A 19 -3.97 1.97 -11.30
N SER A 20 -2.71 2.35 -11.07
CA SER A 20 -2.11 3.57 -11.61
C SER A 20 -0.63 3.44 -12.02
N LEU A 21 -0.21 4.36 -12.91
CA LEU A 21 1.19 4.51 -13.29
C LEU A 21 2.09 4.91 -12.11
N ALA A 22 1.55 5.62 -11.12
CA ALA A 22 2.31 6.03 -9.94
C ALA A 22 2.63 4.82 -9.04
N GLU A 23 1.67 3.91 -8.84
CA GLU A 23 1.89 2.64 -8.14
C GLU A 23 2.97 1.80 -8.82
N ALA A 24 2.88 1.61 -10.14
CA ALA A 24 3.88 0.84 -10.88
C ALA A 24 5.30 1.45 -10.77
N LYS A 25 5.40 2.79 -10.78
CA LYS A 25 6.69 3.49 -10.59
C LYS A 25 7.19 3.35 -9.15
N HIS A 26 6.32 3.49 -8.16
CA HIS A 26 6.70 3.31 -6.76
C HIS A 26 7.24 1.90 -6.50
N TYR A 27 6.55 0.87 -7.03
CA TYR A 27 7.05 -0.49 -7.02
C TYR A 27 8.44 -0.60 -7.67
N LYS A 28 8.59 -0.16 -8.93
CA LYS A 28 9.80 -0.35 -9.71
C LYS A 28 11.02 0.41 -9.17
N PHE A 29 10.83 1.66 -8.74
CA PHE A 29 11.93 2.57 -8.41
C PHE A 29 12.15 2.76 -6.91
N THR A 30 11.28 2.22 -6.06
CA THR A 30 11.43 2.33 -4.60
C THR A 30 11.38 0.97 -3.93
N LEU A 31 10.32 0.20 -4.10
CA LEU A 31 10.15 -1.03 -3.33
C LEU A 31 11.02 -2.18 -3.84
N LYS A 32 11.09 -2.39 -5.16
CA LYS A 32 11.89 -3.46 -5.75
C LYS A 32 13.40 -3.34 -5.43
N PRO A 33 14.06 -2.17 -5.56
CA PRO A 33 15.46 -2.03 -5.15
C PRO A 33 15.69 -2.27 -3.66
N ARG A 34 14.78 -1.80 -2.80
CA ARG A 34 14.85 -2.03 -1.35
C ARG A 34 14.69 -3.51 -0.99
N LEU A 35 13.85 -4.24 -1.73
CA LEU A 35 13.68 -5.67 -1.59
C LEU A 35 14.95 -6.42 -2.00
N GLU A 36 15.55 -6.05 -3.14
CA GLU A 36 16.80 -6.63 -3.64
C GLU A 36 17.99 -6.33 -2.70
N ALA A 37 18.01 -5.16 -2.05
CA ALA A 37 19.01 -4.78 -1.06
C ALA A 37 18.80 -5.44 0.32
N GLY A 38 17.67 -6.14 0.54
CA GLY A 38 17.34 -6.77 1.83
C GLY A 38 16.87 -5.79 2.92
N GLU A 39 16.57 -4.53 2.57
CA GLU A 39 16.02 -3.55 3.50
C GLU A 39 14.55 -3.83 3.84
N ILE A 40 13.82 -4.43 2.89
CA ILE A 40 12.46 -4.89 3.08
C ILE A 40 12.34 -6.36 2.68
N SER A 41 11.36 -7.05 3.24
CA SER A 41 11.04 -8.45 2.90
C SER A 41 9.54 -8.68 2.85
N HIS A 42 9.12 -9.85 2.35
CA HIS A 42 7.71 -10.23 2.27
C HIS A 42 6.84 -9.18 1.56
N LEU A 43 7.37 -8.60 0.48
CA LEU A 43 6.64 -7.61 -0.32
C LEU A 43 5.42 -8.26 -0.97
N GLU A 44 4.25 -7.79 -0.58
CA GLU A 44 2.95 -8.16 -1.13
C GLU A 44 2.37 -6.99 -1.92
N ILE A 45 1.86 -7.31 -3.11
CA ILE A 45 1.23 -6.36 -4.03
C ILE A 45 -0.28 -6.57 -3.93
N HIS A 46 -1.03 -5.50 -3.68
CA HIS A 46 -2.48 -5.52 -3.45
C HIS A 46 -2.97 -6.39 -2.26
N PRO A 47 -2.34 -6.32 -1.07
CA PRO A 47 -2.72 -7.12 0.07
C PRO A 47 -4.15 -6.79 0.55
N ARG A 48 -4.92 -7.82 0.86
CA ARG A 48 -6.29 -7.69 1.40
C ARG A 48 -6.27 -7.78 2.92
N ILE A 49 -6.68 -6.71 3.57
CA ILE A 49 -6.87 -6.63 5.02
C ILE A 49 -8.38 -6.69 5.31
N ARG A 50 -8.81 -7.75 6.01
CA ARG A 50 -10.22 -8.01 6.30
C ARG A 50 -10.64 -7.33 7.61
N CYS A 51 -11.41 -6.24 7.55
CA CYS A 51 -11.96 -5.63 8.75
C CYS A 51 -13.21 -6.38 9.21
N GLU A 52 -13.09 -7.16 10.28
CA GLU A 52 -14.17 -7.93 10.91
C GLU A 52 -14.28 -7.66 12.41
N LEU A 53 -15.46 -7.34 12.90
CA LEU A 53 -15.72 -7.07 14.32
C LEU A 53 -16.79 -8.03 14.83
N ASN A 54 -16.51 -8.74 15.93
CA ASN A 54 -17.42 -9.70 16.54
C ASN A 54 -17.98 -10.73 15.53
N GLY A 55 -17.12 -11.26 14.65
CA GLY A 55 -17.49 -12.24 13.62
C GLY A 55 -18.27 -11.67 12.42
N ARG A 56 -18.54 -10.36 12.38
CA ARG A 56 -19.22 -9.69 11.26
C ARG A 56 -18.24 -8.91 10.39
N LYS A 57 -18.16 -9.29 9.12
CA LYS A 57 -17.37 -8.56 8.12
C LYS A 57 -17.93 -7.16 7.94
N ILE A 58 -17.11 -6.15 8.20
CA ILE A 58 -17.41 -4.74 7.95
C ILE A 58 -17.04 -4.40 6.51
N CYS A 59 -15.77 -4.59 6.15
CA CYS A 59 -15.27 -4.34 4.80
C CYS A 59 -13.91 -5.02 4.56
N ASP A 60 -13.46 -5.00 3.32
CA ASP A 60 -12.05 -5.22 2.99
C ASP A 60 -11.37 -3.87 2.71
N TYR A 61 -10.16 -3.71 3.24
CA TYR A 61 -9.19 -2.71 2.83
C TYR A 61 -8.17 -3.39 1.93
N ILE A 62 -8.07 -2.93 0.68
CA ILE A 62 -7.07 -3.42 -0.27
C ILE A 62 -6.04 -2.29 -0.37
N ALA A 63 -4.85 -2.52 0.17
CA ALA A 63 -3.75 -1.57 0.06
C ALA A 63 -3.03 -1.76 -1.29
N ASP A 64 -2.13 -0.86 -1.64
CA ASP A 64 -1.29 -1.06 -2.84
C ASP A 64 -0.13 -2.00 -2.52
N PHE A 65 0.50 -1.84 -1.34
CA PHE A 65 1.65 -2.61 -0.91
C PHE A 65 1.63 -2.95 0.59
N ARG A 66 2.21 -4.10 0.96
CA ARG A 66 2.57 -4.45 2.34
C ARG A 66 3.93 -5.12 2.35
N TYR A 67 4.76 -4.82 3.34
CA TYR A 67 6.06 -5.47 3.51
C TYR A 67 6.52 -5.41 4.97
N LEU A 68 7.56 -6.18 5.30
CA LEU A 68 8.30 -6.05 6.54
C LEU A 68 9.53 -5.18 6.29
N ASP A 69 9.69 -4.11 7.06
CA ASP A 69 10.83 -3.20 6.99
C ASP A 69 11.74 -3.43 8.20
N VAL A 70 12.97 -3.89 7.97
CA VAL A 70 13.90 -4.28 9.06
C VAL A 70 14.57 -3.09 9.74
N SER A 71 14.44 -1.88 9.17
CA SER A 71 15.02 -0.66 9.73
C SER A 71 14.23 -0.10 10.93
N PHE A 72 13.00 -0.58 11.14
CA PHE A 72 12.13 -0.16 12.25
C PHE A 72 11.95 -1.27 13.27
N ALA A 73 11.88 -0.91 14.55
CA ALA A 73 11.45 -1.82 15.60
C ALA A 73 9.92 -1.98 15.56
N GLY A 74 9.45 -3.22 15.69
CA GLY A 74 8.04 -3.53 15.76
C GLY A 74 7.39 -3.07 17.06
N PRO A 75 6.05 -3.16 17.17
CA PRO A 75 5.29 -2.64 18.31
C PRO A 75 5.67 -3.26 19.66
N GLN A 76 6.28 -4.44 19.67
CA GLN A 76 6.72 -5.17 20.86
C GLN A 76 8.24 -5.24 20.97
N GLY A 77 8.97 -4.39 20.23
CA GLY A 77 10.43 -4.33 20.25
C GLY A 77 11.12 -5.40 19.40
N GLN A 78 10.36 -6.24 18.67
CA GLN A 78 10.95 -7.17 17.70
C GLN A 78 11.61 -6.42 16.54
N GLN A 79 12.63 -7.03 15.92
CA GLN A 79 13.25 -6.45 14.74
C GLN A 79 12.29 -6.51 13.55
N GLY A 80 12.04 -5.35 12.95
CA GLY A 80 11.17 -5.21 11.80
C GLY A 80 9.74 -4.77 12.15
N MET A 81 9.15 -3.98 11.26
CA MET A 81 7.77 -3.50 11.37
C MET A 81 6.99 -3.82 10.08
N THR A 82 5.73 -4.24 10.23
CA THR A 82 4.81 -4.33 9.07
C THR A 82 4.42 -2.93 8.62
N VAL A 83 4.80 -2.59 7.40
CA VAL A 83 4.46 -1.35 6.74
C VAL A 83 3.40 -1.63 5.68
N VAL A 84 2.36 -0.82 5.66
CA VAL A 84 1.35 -0.81 4.60
C VAL A 84 1.46 0.53 3.87
N GLU A 85 1.58 0.50 2.55
CA GLU A 85 1.69 1.69 1.72
C GLU A 85 0.55 1.80 0.72
N ASP A 86 0.09 3.03 0.55
CA ASP A 86 -1.00 3.35 -0.35
C ASP A 86 -0.68 4.64 -1.14
N VAL A 87 -0.60 4.53 -2.46
CA VAL A 87 -0.29 5.62 -3.37
C VAL A 87 -1.55 6.46 -3.61
N LYS A 88 -1.77 7.44 -2.74
CA LYS A 88 -3.00 8.26 -2.75
C LYS A 88 -2.75 9.71 -3.13
N GLY A 89 -3.44 10.14 -4.20
CA GLY A 89 -3.60 11.55 -4.55
C GLY A 89 -4.81 12.18 -3.86
N TYR A 90 -6.02 11.74 -4.22
CA TYR A 90 -7.27 12.21 -3.62
C TYR A 90 -7.79 11.22 -2.56
N LYS A 91 -8.10 11.73 -1.37
CA LYS A 91 -8.59 10.93 -0.24
C LYS A 91 -10.10 11.12 -0.13
N THR A 92 -10.85 10.04 -0.31
CA THR A 92 -12.30 10.01 -0.06
C THR A 92 -12.58 9.79 1.41
N ASP A 93 -13.78 10.14 1.88
CA ASP A 93 -14.15 9.91 3.28
C ASP A 93 -14.22 8.43 3.63
N VAL A 94 -14.67 7.60 2.68
CA VAL A 94 -14.66 6.13 2.82
C VAL A 94 -13.23 5.61 2.98
N TYR A 95 -12.27 6.11 2.19
CA TYR A 95 -10.87 5.74 2.34
C TYR A 95 -10.34 6.14 3.74
N ARG A 96 -10.56 7.39 4.16
CA ARG A 96 -10.13 7.87 5.48
C ARG A 96 -10.71 7.02 6.61
N LEU A 97 -11.99 6.64 6.50
CA LEU A 97 -12.67 5.80 7.49
C LEU A 97 -12.07 4.39 7.52
N LYS A 98 -11.89 3.74 6.35
CA LYS A 98 -11.31 2.39 6.32
C LYS A 98 -9.86 2.37 6.80
N LYS A 99 -9.06 3.40 6.49
CA LYS A 99 -7.70 3.55 7.02
C LYS A 99 -7.70 3.56 8.55
N LYS A 100 -8.50 4.45 9.15
CA LYS A 100 -8.65 4.54 10.62
C LYS A 100 -9.14 3.21 11.22
N LEU A 101 -10.05 2.53 10.53
CA LEU A 101 -10.56 1.23 10.96
C LEU A 101 -9.45 0.17 10.99
N VAL A 102 -8.62 0.07 9.94
CA VAL A 102 -7.48 -0.85 9.92
C VAL A 102 -6.49 -0.53 11.05
N GLU A 103 -6.09 0.73 11.20
CA GLU A 103 -5.15 1.15 12.24
C GLU A 103 -5.67 0.85 13.66
N ALA A 104 -6.98 0.99 13.89
CA ALA A 104 -7.60 0.66 15.18
C ALA A 104 -7.72 -0.85 15.43
N MET A 105 -8.01 -1.65 14.39
CA MET A 105 -8.22 -3.09 14.50
C MET A 105 -6.92 -3.89 14.53
N TYR A 106 -5.84 -3.36 13.95
CA TYR A 106 -4.54 -4.00 13.87
C TYR A 106 -3.46 -3.12 14.49
N PRO A 107 -3.37 -3.06 15.83
CA PRO A 107 -2.35 -2.28 16.53
C PRO A 107 -0.95 -2.60 16.01
N GLY A 108 -0.22 -1.56 15.59
CA GLY A 108 1.11 -1.69 14.99
C GLY A 108 1.15 -1.71 13.46
N THR A 109 -0.01 -1.76 12.79
CA THR A 109 -0.08 -1.51 11.35
C THR A 109 -0.15 -0.01 11.10
N LYS A 110 0.85 0.54 10.41
CA LYS A 110 0.84 1.94 9.96
C LYS A 110 0.59 1.99 8.47
N ILE A 111 -0.43 2.75 8.05
CA ILE A 111 -0.72 2.98 6.63
C ILE A 111 -0.07 4.30 6.20
N CYS A 112 1.03 4.18 5.48
CA CYS A 112 1.77 5.29 4.87
C CYS A 112 1.15 5.69 3.53
N GLU A 113 0.96 6.99 3.33
CA GLU A 113 0.39 7.52 2.09
C GLU A 113 1.49 8.10 1.21
N ILE A 114 1.65 7.52 0.03
CA ILE A 114 2.66 7.93 -0.94
C ILE A 114 2.02 8.87 -1.95
N SER A 115 2.58 10.07 -2.11
CA SER A 115 2.05 11.05 -3.05
C SER A 115 2.41 10.65 -4.49
N PRO A 116 1.43 10.53 -5.41
CA PRO A 116 1.71 10.31 -6.84
C PRO A 116 2.60 11.41 -7.44
N GLY A 117 2.65 12.58 -6.80
CA GLY A 117 3.51 13.70 -7.17
C GLY A 117 5.00 13.35 -7.24
N GLN A 118 5.47 12.42 -6.40
CA GLN A 118 6.87 11.99 -6.38
C GLN A 118 7.33 11.34 -7.69
N TYR A 119 6.39 10.80 -8.48
CA TYR A 119 6.71 10.03 -9.70
C TYR A 119 6.32 10.75 -11.00
N ARG A 120 6.06 12.07 -10.95
CA ARG A 120 5.64 12.85 -12.14
C ARG A 120 6.72 12.91 -13.22
N SER A 121 7.98 13.13 -12.83
CA SER A 121 9.12 13.25 -13.76
C SER A 121 9.76 11.92 -14.14
N VAL A 122 9.50 10.85 -13.37
CA VAL A 122 10.07 9.52 -13.59
C VAL A 122 9.39 8.88 -14.80
N LYS A 123 10.16 8.33 -15.75
CA LYS A 123 9.61 7.54 -16.87
C LYS A 123 9.64 6.06 -16.51
N LEU A 124 8.55 5.33 -16.77
CA LEU A 124 8.47 3.90 -16.51
C LEU A 124 9.11 3.10 -17.66
#